data_AF-A0A8S8ZBT8-F1
#
_entry.id   AF-A0A8S8ZBT8-F1
#
_cell.length_a   1.000
_cell.length_b   1.000
_cell.length_c   1.000
_cell.angle_alpha   90.00
_cell.angle_beta   90.00
_cell.angle_gamma   90.00
#
_symmetry.space_group_name_H-M   'P 1'
#
loop_
_entity.id
_entity.type
_entity.pdbx_description
1 polymer ?
#
loop_
_entity_poly.entity_id
_entity_poly.type
_entity_poly.pdbx_seq_one_letter_code
_entity_poly.pdbx_strand_id
1 'polypeptide(L)'
;MITIPVKAARPACGPHPECYIPSYYVTKLDEPVVWLNEDSAFHSVTSGSYGEPDGLFDSGHMDPYGTFSYKFEETGMHPYYCTLHPWMAGNIKVER
;
A
#
# COMPACT_ATOMS: atom_id res chain seq x y z
N MET A 1 -8.57 -5.98 -3.37
CA MET A 1 -8.20 -4.54 -3.40
C MET A 1 -7.87 -4.07 -1.99
N ILE A 2 -7.02 -3.07 -1.88
CA ILE A 2 -6.59 -2.43 -0.64
C ILE A 2 -7.01 -0.96 -0.70
N THR A 3 -7.53 -0.44 0.39
CA THR A 3 -8.02 0.94 0.47
C THR A 3 -7.16 1.75 1.41
N ILE A 4 -6.77 2.95 1.01
CA ILE A 4 -6.22 3.97 1.89
C ILE A 4 -7.42 4.81 2.35
N PRO A 5 -7.92 4.62 3.58
CA PRO A 5 -9.16 5.25 4.00
C PRO A 5 -8.98 6.74 4.24
N VAL A 6 -10.10 7.46 4.32
CA VAL A 6 -10.13 8.86 4.76
C VAL A 6 -9.35 9.04 6.07
N LYS A 7 -8.56 10.12 6.14
CA LYS A 7 -7.74 10.48 7.30
C LYS A 7 -6.57 9.53 7.60
N ALA A 8 -6.18 8.64 6.67
CA ALA A 8 -4.98 7.82 6.80
C ALA A 8 -3.69 8.67 6.89
N ALA A 9 -3.69 9.88 6.33
CA ALA A 9 -2.63 10.88 6.49
C ALA A 9 -2.49 11.45 7.92
N ARG A 10 -3.34 11.05 8.87
CA ARG A 10 -3.14 11.37 10.29
C ARG A 10 -2.34 10.26 10.97
N PRO A 11 -1.42 10.60 11.90
CA PRO A 11 -0.75 9.59 12.72
C PRO A 11 -1.74 8.63 13.36
N ALA A 12 -1.34 7.36 13.46
CA ALA A 12 -2.19 6.26 13.93
C ALA A 12 -3.46 6.02 13.09
N CYS A 13 -3.44 6.36 11.80
CA CYS A 13 -4.50 6.02 10.83
C CYS A 13 -5.87 6.67 11.12
N GLY A 14 -5.87 7.75 11.90
CA GLY A 14 -7.11 8.44 12.26
C GLY A 14 -8.05 7.54 13.07
N PRO A 15 -9.35 7.41 12.69
CA PRO A 15 -10.29 6.55 13.40
C PRO A 15 -10.18 5.07 13.01
N HIS A 16 -9.34 4.74 12.02
CA HIS A 16 -9.22 3.38 11.48
C HIS A 16 -8.12 2.60 12.20
N PRO A 17 -8.27 1.28 12.36
CA PRO A 17 -7.23 0.44 12.96
C PRO A 17 -5.99 0.29 12.07
N GLU A 18 -6.14 0.51 10.76
CA GLU A 18 -5.11 0.31 9.75
C GLU A 18 -5.14 1.46 8.73
N CYS A 19 -3.98 1.78 8.17
CA CYS A 19 -3.81 2.87 7.20
C CYS A 19 -3.89 2.38 5.75
N TYR A 20 -3.61 1.10 5.52
CA TYR A 20 -3.97 0.35 4.33
C TYR A 20 -4.96 -0.71 4.80
N ILE A 21 -6.13 -0.83 4.19
CA ILE A 21 -7.19 -1.76 4.60
C ILE A 21 -7.45 -2.77 3.48
N PRO A 22 -7.17 -4.07 3.70
CA PRO A 22 -6.44 -4.61 4.85
C PRO A 22 -4.93 -4.28 4.76
N SER A 23 -4.26 -4.20 5.92
CA SER A 23 -2.82 -3.94 5.96
C SER A 23 -1.99 -5.16 5.57
N TYR A 24 -2.55 -6.35 5.79
CA TYR A 24 -2.04 -7.64 5.33
C TYR A 24 -2.97 -8.19 4.26
N TYR A 25 -2.49 -8.31 3.03
CA TYR A 25 -3.29 -8.79 1.90
C TYR A 25 -2.66 -10.04 1.29
N VAL A 26 -3.47 -11.06 1.02
CA VAL A 26 -3.03 -12.30 0.38
C VAL A 26 -3.49 -12.29 -1.08
N THR A 27 -2.59 -12.61 -2.00
CA THR A 27 -2.87 -12.70 -3.44
C THR A 27 -2.14 -13.90 -4.05
N LYS A 28 -2.54 -14.34 -5.24
CA LYS A 28 -1.76 -15.30 -6.02
C LYS A 28 -0.81 -14.61 -6.99
N LEU A 29 0.15 -15.37 -7.51
CA LEU A 29 0.97 -14.97 -8.65
C LEU A 29 0.09 -14.46 -9.81
N ASP A 30 0.59 -13.44 -10.50
CA ASP A 30 -0.04 -12.81 -11.68
C ASP A 30 -1.44 -12.19 -11.46
N GLU A 31 -2.03 -12.33 -10.26
CA GLU A 31 -3.24 -11.62 -9.86
C GLU A 31 -2.89 -10.16 -9.52
N PRO A 32 -3.60 -9.18 -10.11
CA PRO A 32 -3.33 -7.78 -9.82
C PRO A 32 -3.82 -7.42 -8.41
N VAL A 33 -2.91 -6.88 -7.60
CA VAL A 33 -3.27 -6.16 -6.38
C VAL A 33 -3.54 -4.70 -6.76
N VAL A 34 -4.67 -4.18 -6.31
CA VAL A 34 -5.09 -2.80 -6.58
C VAL A 34 -5.21 -2.05 -5.26
N TRP A 35 -4.60 -0.88 -5.20
CA TRP A 35 -4.75 0.10 -4.14
C TRP A 35 -5.63 1.26 -4.61
N LEU A 36 -6.54 1.71 -3.76
CA LEU A 36 -7.37 2.89 -3.97
C LEU A 36 -7.08 3.92 -2.88
N ASN A 37 -6.80 5.16 -3.27
CA ASN A 37 -6.69 6.26 -2.33
C ASN A 37 -8.07 6.90 -2.08
N GLU A 38 -8.79 6.52 -1.03
CA GLU A 38 -10.04 7.21 -0.65
C GLU A 38 -9.80 8.42 0.25
N ASP A 39 -8.55 8.68 0.64
CA ASP A 39 -8.20 9.87 1.42
C ASP A 39 -8.21 11.13 0.54
N SER A 40 -8.44 12.27 1.19
CA SER A 40 -8.32 13.58 0.55
C SER A 40 -6.87 14.05 0.41
N ALA A 41 -5.92 13.30 0.97
CA ALA A 41 -4.49 13.57 0.93
C ALA A 41 -3.80 12.73 -0.15
N PHE A 42 -2.65 13.20 -0.63
CA PHE A 42 -1.76 12.39 -1.44
C PHE A 42 -1.20 11.22 -0.64
N HIS A 43 -1.05 10.08 -1.29
CA HIS A 43 -0.38 8.91 -0.72
C HIS A 43 0.52 8.25 -1.75
N SER A 44 1.33 7.28 -1.32
CA SER A 44 2.02 6.38 -2.22
C SER A 44 1.90 4.93 -1.75
N VAL A 45 2.26 4.02 -2.63
CA VAL A 45 2.40 2.59 -2.41
C VAL A 45 3.77 2.22 -2.98
N THR A 46 4.74 2.11 -2.09
CA THR A 46 6.16 1.91 -2.46
C THR A 46 6.68 0.68 -1.74
N SER A 47 7.26 -0.23 -2.50
CA SER A 47 7.86 -1.48 -2.01
C SER A 47 9.06 -1.24 -1.10
N GLY A 48 9.21 -2.07 -0.08
CA GLY A 48 10.28 -2.00 0.91
C GLY A 48 9.80 -1.51 2.28
N SER A 49 10.72 -0.89 3.02
CA SER A 49 10.47 -0.30 4.35
C SER A 49 10.66 1.21 4.30
N TYR A 50 10.07 1.93 5.27
CA TYR A 50 10.14 3.39 5.26
C TYR A 50 11.59 3.92 5.21
N GLY A 51 11.91 4.67 4.16
CA GLY A 51 13.26 5.21 3.91
C GLY A 51 14.21 4.26 3.17
N GLU A 52 13.83 2.99 3.01
CA GLU A 52 14.63 1.91 2.43
C GLU A 52 13.81 1.18 1.35
N PRO A 53 13.62 1.79 0.16
CA PRO A 53 12.91 1.15 -0.94
C PRO A 53 13.70 -0.04 -1.50
N ASP A 54 13.00 -1.13 -1.84
CA ASP A 54 13.63 -2.33 -2.44
C ASP A 54 13.61 -2.33 -3.99
N GLY A 55 12.82 -1.44 -4.59
CA GLY A 55 12.75 -1.23 -6.04
C GLY A 55 11.77 -2.12 -6.79
N LEU A 56 10.96 -2.95 -6.11
CA LEU A 56 10.00 -3.86 -6.75
C LEU A 56 8.84 -3.13 -7.44
N PHE A 57 8.26 -2.13 -6.76
CA PHE A 57 7.25 -1.21 -7.28
C PHE A 57 7.24 0.14 -6.55
N ASP A 58 6.82 1.17 -7.28
CA ASP A 58 6.53 2.49 -6.73
C ASP A 58 5.37 3.12 -7.52
N SER A 59 4.28 3.47 -6.83
CA SER A 59 3.16 4.17 -7.44
C SER A 59 3.47 5.62 -7.79
N GLY A 60 4.53 6.19 -7.21
CA GLY A 60 4.66 7.64 -7.10
C GLY A 60 3.52 8.24 -6.27
N HIS A 61 3.23 9.52 -6.47
CA HIS A 61 2.12 10.20 -5.80
C HIS A 61 0.78 9.75 -6.39
N MET A 62 -0.07 9.16 -5.55
CA MET A 62 -1.46 8.86 -5.85
C MET A 62 -2.34 10.04 -5.44
N ASP A 63 -3.00 10.65 -6.43
CA ASP A 63 -4.06 11.65 -6.19
C ASP A 63 -5.20 11.08 -5.31
N PRO A 64 -5.99 11.95 -4.65
CA PRO A 64 -7.26 11.56 -4.06
C PRO A 64 -8.15 10.83 -5.09
N TYR A 65 -8.74 9.71 -4.68
CA TYR A 65 -9.51 8.77 -5.50
C TYR A 65 -8.71 8.09 -6.63
N GLY A 66 -7.39 8.27 -6.66
CA GLY A 66 -6.49 7.59 -7.58
C GLY A 66 -6.30 6.11 -7.23
N THR A 67 -5.99 5.32 -8.24
CA THR A 67 -5.70 3.88 -8.09
C THR A 67 -4.31 3.53 -8.58
N PHE A 68 -3.68 2.56 -7.92
CA PHE A 68 -2.44 1.93 -8.37
C PHE A 68 -2.64 0.41 -8.44
N SER A 69 -2.03 -0.25 -9.42
CA SER A 69 -2.11 -1.71 -9.56
C SER A 69 -0.75 -2.31 -9.84
N TYR A 70 -0.45 -3.44 -9.21
CA TYR A 70 0.78 -4.19 -9.42
C TYR A 70 0.51 -5.69 -9.46
N LYS A 71 1.26 -6.42 -10.29
CA LYS A 71 1.23 -7.88 -10.39
C LYS A 71 2.55 -8.44 -9.89
N PHE A 72 2.47 -9.40 -8.97
CA PHE A 72 3.65 -10.03 -8.40
C PHE A 72 4.03 -11.28 -9.18
N GLU A 73 5.31 -11.37 -9.55
CA GLU A 73 5.89 -12.51 -10.28
C GLU A 73 6.60 -13.50 -9.34
N GLU A 74 6.81 -13.12 -8.08
CA GLU A 74 7.49 -13.95 -7.07
C GLU A 74 6.64 -14.17 -5.82
N THR A 75 6.56 -15.42 -5.37
CA THR A 75 5.93 -15.76 -4.09
C THR A 75 6.76 -15.25 -2.93
N GLY A 76 6.13 -14.81 -1.85
CA GLY A 76 6.87 -14.28 -0.71
C GLY A 76 6.07 -13.32 0.13
N MET A 77 6.78 -12.67 1.05
CA MET A 77 6.29 -11.51 1.78
C MET A 77 6.88 -10.26 1.14
N HIS A 78 6.02 -9.34 0.74
CA HIS A 78 6.39 -8.09 0.09
C HIS A 78 5.91 -6.91 0.95
N PRO A 79 6.78 -6.36 1.82
CA PRO A 79 6.44 -5.17 2.61
C PRO A 79 6.34 -3.94 1.71
N TYR A 80 5.50 -2.99 2.10
CA TYR A 80 5.37 -1.71 1.41
C TYR A 80 4.96 -0.61 2.39
N TYR A 81 5.15 0.63 1.97
CA TYR A 81 4.94 1.81 2.80
C TYR A 81 4.47 3.02 1.98
N CYS A 82 4.03 4.06 2.70
CA CYS A 82 3.78 5.38 2.11
C CYS A 82 5.02 6.26 2.30
N THR A 83 5.54 6.84 1.23
CA THR A 83 6.71 7.73 1.27
C THR A 83 6.45 9.02 2.03
N LEU A 84 5.19 9.45 2.14
CA LEU A 84 4.79 10.69 2.79
C LEU A 84 4.48 10.54 4.28
N HIS A 85 4.12 9.32 4.71
CA HIS A 85 3.52 9.07 6.01
C HIS A 85 4.21 7.88 6.72
N PRO A 86 5.22 8.12 7.58
CA PRO A 86 6.08 7.07 8.13
C PRO A 86 5.39 5.95 8.91
N TRP A 87 4.18 6.20 9.42
CA TRP A 87 3.40 5.22 10.18
C TRP A 87 2.58 4.27 9.29
N MET A 88 2.50 4.54 7.97
CA MET A 88 1.74 3.71 7.03
C MET A 88 2.63 2.61 6.48
N ALA A 89 2.34 1.37 6.87
CA ALA A 89 2.99 0.18 6.36
C ALA A 89 1.94 -0.92 6.09
N GLY A 90 2.22 -1.76 5.11
CA GLY A 90 1.44 -2.94 4.79
C GLY A 90 2.32 -4.06 4.28
N ASN A 91 1.72 -5.24 4.09
CA ASN A 91 2.39 -6.43 3.59
C ASN A 91 1.50 -7.16 2.59
N ILE A 92 2.08 -7.57 1.47
CA ILE A 92 1.45 -8.50 0.53
C ILE A 92 2.07 -9.88 0.71
N LYS A 93 1.25 -10.88 1.03
CA LYS A 93 1.63 -12.28 0.95
C LYS A 93 1.26 -12.79 -0.43
N VAL A 94 2.25 -13.17 -1.22
CA VAL A 94 2.04 -13.78 -2.54
C VAL A 94 2.20 -15.29 -2.41
N GLU A 95 1.16 -16.00 -2.84
CA GLU A 95 1.08 -17.46 -2.86
C GLU A 95 0.97 -17.97 -4.30
N ARG A 96 1.08 -19.30 -4.46
CA ARG A 96 0.90 -19.95 -5.76
C ARG A 96 -0.57 -20.09 -6.14
#